data_AF-A0A7T0KIX6-F1
#
_entry.id   AF-A0A7T0KIX6-F1
#
_cell.length_a   1.000
_cell.length_b   1.000
_cell.length_c   1.000
_cell.angle_alpha   90.00
_cell.angle_beta   90.00
_cell.angle_gamma   90.00
#
_symmetry.space_group_name_H-M   'P 1'
#
loop_
_entity.id
_entity.type
_entity.pdbx_description
1 polymer ?
#
loop_
_entity_poly.entity_id
_entity_poly.type
_entity_poly.pdbx_seq_one_letter_code
_entity_poly.pdbx_strand_id
1 'polypeptide(L)'
;MRKRSIEEILDEIENANNGEGPDPVGPVVLGRGLSALVHALEKEAEAQEEIREAVALARSDGATWEMIGDFMGMTRAGAYKRFSSKIDEDIA
;
A
#
# COMPACT_ATOMS: atom_id res chain seq x y z
N MET A 1 4.48 18.44 52.32
CA MET A 1 4.18 17.58 51.16
C MET A 1 3.78 18.49 50.01
N ARG A 2 4.61 18.62 48.97
CA ARG A 2 4.31 19.47 47.81
C ARG A 2 3.22 18.79 46.99
N LYS A 3 2.09 19.45 46.77
CA LYS A 3 1.05 18.98 45.86
C LYS A 3 1.55 19.25 44.44
N ARG A 4 1.61 18.22 43.61
CA ARG A 4 1.93 18.35 42.19
C ARG A 4 0.89 19.24 41.52
N SER A 5 1.32 20.11 40.61
CA SER A 5 0.38 20.93 39.83
C SER A 5 -0.33 20.07 38.78
N ILE A 6 -1.45 20.55 38.24
CA ILE A 6 -2.19 19.84 37.19
C ILE A 6 -1.34 19.74 35.93
N GLU A 7 -0.58 20.78 35.64
CA GLU A 7 0.34 20.87 34.51
C GLU A 7 1.45 19.83 34.61
N GLU A 8 2.04 19.64 35.81
CA GLU A 8 3.05 18.59 36.03
C GLU A 8 2.47 17.18 35.84
N ILE A 9 1.18 16.97 36.15
CA ILE A 9 0.51 15.67 35.98
C ILE A 9 0.16 15.43 34.51
N LEU A 10 -0.26 16.48 33.78
CA LEU A 10 -0.59 16.38 32.36
C LEU A 10 0.66 16.15 31.50
N ASP A 11 1.76 16.85 31.78
CA ASP A 11 3.02 16.69 31.07
C ASP A 11 3.61 15.27 31.23
N GLU A 12 3.45 14.69 32.42
CA GLU A 12 3.81 13.29 32.69
C GLU A 12 2.99 12.29 31.87
N ILE A 13 1.69 12.56 31.65
CA ILE A 13 0.81 11.70 30.85
C ILE A 13 1.11 11.82 29.35
N GLU A 14 1.30 13.05 28.86
CA GLU A 14 1.52 13.34 27.43
C GLU A 14 2.90 12.89 26.95
N ASN A 15 3.92 12.94 27.81
CA ASN A 15 5.29 12.54 27.50
C ASN A 15 5.71 11.20 28.12
N ALA A 16 4.78 10.46 28.73
CA ALA A 16 5.03 9.08 29.15
C ALA A 16 5.51 8.28 27.92
N ASN A 17 6.64 7.58 28.08
CA ASN A 17 7.22 6.74 27.03
C ASN A 17 7.72 7.50 25.78
N ASN A 18 8.27 8.72 25.91
CA ASN A 18 8.80 9.53 24.78
C ASN A 18 7.77 9.79 23.65
N GLY A 19 6.47 9.76 23.95
CA GLY A 19 5.42 9.88 22.93
C GLY A 19 5.20 8.61 22.11
N GLU A 20 5.91 7.53 22.43
CA GLU A 20 5.64 6.18 21.96
C GLU A 20 4.41 5.70 22.72
N GLY A 21 3.23 6.05 22.20
CA GLY A 21 1.94 5.56 22.69
C GLY A 21 1.97 4.04 22.85
N PRO A 22 1.08 3.45 23.66
CA PRO A 22 1.10 2.03 23.93
C PRO A 22 1.19 1.25 22.61
N ASP A 23 2.18 0.36 22.53
CA ASP A 23 2.29 -0.61 21.44
C ASP A 23 0.90 -1.23 21.27
N PRO A 24 0.28 -1.17 20.07
CA PRO A 24 -1.06 -1.69 19.89
C PRO A 24 -1.06 -3.19 20.24
N VAL A 25 -1.51 -3.49 21.45
CA VAL A 25 -1.62 -4.84 22.01
C VAL A 25 -2.81 -5.54 21.33
N GLY A 26 -2.59 -5.97 20.10
CA GLY A 26 -3.54 -6.77 19.32
C GLY A 26 -3.99 -6.12 18.01
N PRO A 27 -4.65 -6.90 17.14
CA PRO A 27 -5.29 -6.33 15.96
C PRO A 27 -6.25 -5.25 16.44
N VAL A 28 -6.05 -4.02 15.95
CA VAL A 28 -7.04 -2.96 16.06
C VAL A 28 -8.37 -3.60 15.64
N VAL A 29 -9.33 -3.69 16.55
CA VAL A 29 -10.67 -4.17 16.21
C VAL A 29 -11.33 -3.09 15.37
N LEU A 30 -10.91 -3.05 14.10
CA LEU A 30 -11.54 -2.29 13.06
C LEU A 30 -12.96 -2.82 12.98
N GLY A 31 -13.96 -1.94 13.10
CA GLY A 31 -15.35 -2.34 12.93
C GLY A 31 -15.51 -3.05 11.58
N ARG A 32 -16.49 -3.96 11.46
CA ARG A 32 -16.68 -4.84 10.28
C ARG A 32 -16.49 -4.16 8.92
N GLY A 33 -16.92 -2.90 8.78
CA GLY A 33 -16.73 -2.12 7.55
C GLY A 33 -15.27 -1.79 7.23
N LEU A 34 -14.47 -1.36 8.23
CA LEU A 34 -13.05 -1.07 8.05
C LEU A 34 -12.23 -2.34 7.81
N SER A 35 -12.55 -3.45 8.49
CA SER A 35 -11.91 -4.75 8.19
C SER A 35 -12.19 -5.22 6.76
N ALA A 36 -13.44 -5.06 6.28
CA ALA A 36 -13.80 -5.39 4.91
C ALA A 36 -13.06 -4.51 3.89
N LEU A 37 -12.86 -3.23 4.21
CA LEU A 37 -12.07 -2.32 3.37
C LEU A 37 -10.60 -2.76 3.29
N VAL A 38 -9.98 -3.13 4.42
CA VAL A 38 -8.60 -3.66 4.42
C VAL A 38 -8.48 -4.87 3.50
N HIS A 39 -9.37 -5.85 3.63
CA HIS A 39 -9.35 -7.03 2.77
C HIS A 39 -9.57 -6.70 1.28
N ALA A 40 -10.40 -5.70 0.97
CA ALA A 40 -10.61 -5.27 -0.40
C ALA A 40 -9.35 -4.62 -0.99
N LEU A 41 -8.64 -3.81 -0.20
CA LEU A 41 -7.38 -3.19 -0.60
C LEU A 41 -6.27 -4.22 -0.78
N GLU A 42 -6.19 -5.25 0.07
CA GLU A 42 -5.25 -6.37 -0.09
C GLU A 42 -5.50 -7.11 -1.40
N LYS A 43 -6.76 -7.46 -1.68
CA LYS A 43 -7.15 -8.10 -2.96
C LYS A 43 -6.88 -7.23 -4.17
N GLU A 44 -7.09 -5.92 -4.06
CA GLU A 44 -6.74 -4.99 -5.13
C GLU A 44 -5.22 -5.01 -5.38
N ALA A 45 -4.41 -4.97 -4.32
CA ALA A 45 -2.96 -5.02 -4.44
C ALA A 45 -2.48 -6.33 -5.09
N GLU A 46 -3.02 -7.48 -4.69
CA GLU A 46 -2.75 -8.79 -5.29
C GLU A 46 -3.11 -8.80 -6.78
N ALA A 47 -4.33 -8.37 -7.13
CA ALA A 47 -4.76 -8.32 -8.52
C ALA A 47 -3.92 -7.36 -9.38
N GLN A 48 -3.45 -6.24 -8.81
CA GLN A 48 -2.54 -5.34 -9.51
C GLN A 48 -1.17 -5.99 -9.75
N GLU A 49 -0.70 -6.85 -8.86
CA GLU A 49 0.54 -7.61 -9.07
C GLU A 49 0.38 -8.68 -10.15
N GLU A 50 -0.70 -9.46 -10.11
CA GLU A 50 -1.02 -10.45 -11.15
C GLU A 50 -1.08 -9.81 -12.55
N ILE A 51 -1.66 -8.60 -12.65
CA ILE A 51 -1.68 -7.84 -13.91
C ILE A 51 -0.25 -7.49 -14.37
N ARG A 52 0.65 -7.10 -13.47
CA ARG A 52 2.04 -6.78 -13.83
C ARG A 52 2.78 -8.02 -14.33
N GLU A 53 2.65 -9.15 -13.65
CA GLU A 53 3.23 -10.42 -14.07
C GLU A 53 2.71 -10.84 -15.46
N ALA A 54 1.40 -10.73 -15.68
CA ALA A 54 0.79 -11.02 -16.98
C ALA A 54 1.30 -10.09 -18.09
N VAL A 55 1.52 -8.80 -17.80
CA VAL A 55 2.11 -7.86 -18.74
C VAL A 55 3.57 -8.20 -19.02
N ALA A 56 4.35 -8.58 -18.01
CA ALA A 56 5.74 -9.02 -18.19
C ALA A 56 5.82 -10.26 -19.08
N LEU A 57 4.97 -11.26 -18.83
CA LEU A 57 4.86 -12.46 -19.68
C LEU A 57 4.46 -12.10 -21.11
N ALA A 58 3.46 -11.23 -21.30
CA ALA A 58 3.06 -10.78 -22.64
C ALA A 58 4.22 -10.07 -23.37
N ARG A 59 5.03 -9.29 -22.64
CA ARG A 59 6.23 -8.63 -23.18
C ARG A 59 7.31 -9.65 -23.54
N SER A 60 7.53 -10.69 -22.74
CA SER A 60 8.47 -11.77 -23.07
C SER A 60 8.05 -12.56 -24.30
N ASP A 61 6.74 -12.70 -24.52
CA ASP A 61 6.16 -13.34 -25.70
C ASP A 61 6.16 -12.44 -26.96
N GLY A 62 6.66 -11.21 -26.84
CA GLY A 62 6.83 -10.27 -27.94
C GLY A 62 5.63 -9.33 -28.18
N ALA A 63 4.62 -9.32 -27.32
CA ALA A 63 3.51 -8.39 -27.43
C ALA A 63 4.00 -6.94 -27.35
N THR A 64 3.52 -6.06 -28.22
CA THR A 64 3.91 -4.65 -28.19
C THR A 64 3.12 -3.89 -27.13
N TRP A 65 3.65 -2.72 -26.71
CA TRP A 65 2.92 -1.81 -25.83
C TRP A 65 1.59 -1.31 -26.40
N GLU A 66 1.45 -1.32 -27.73
CA GLU A 66 0.20 -0.99 -28.41
C GLU A 66 -0.83 -2.10 -28.20
N MET A 67 -0.46 -3.37 -28.45
CA MET A 67 -1.33 -4.52 -28.22
C MET A 67 -1.80 -4.62 -26.75
N ILE A 68 -0.89 -4.39 -25.81
CA ILE A 68 -1.21 -4.38 -24.36
C ILE A 68 -2.16 -3.22 -24.04
N GLY A 69 -1.91 -2.03 -24.59
CA GLY A 69 -2.81 -0.88 -24.45
C GLY A 69 -4.21 -1.20 -24.96
N ASP A 70 -4.31 -1.70 -26.19
CA ASP A 70 -5.59 -2.05 -26.82
C ASP A 70 -6.39 -3.07 -26.00
N PHE A 71 -5.72 -4.13 -25.52
CA PHE A 71 -6.36 -5.15 -24.68
C PHE A 71 -6.89 -4.58 -23.37
N MET A 72 -6.18 -3.62 -22.78
CA MET A 72 -6.57 -2.97 -21.53
C MET A 72 -7.48 -1.75 -21.73
N GLY A 73 -7.86 -1.42 -22.96
CA GLY A 73 -8.66 -0.25 -23.27
C GLY A 73 -7.95 1.08 -22.96
N MET A 74 -6.63 1.14 -23.09
CA MET A 74 -5.82 2.33 -22.87
C MET A 74 -4.85 2.60 -24.03
N THR A 75 -4.28 3.81 -24.08
CA THR A 75 -3.31 4.13 -25.14
C THR A 75 -1.98 3.41 -24.93
N ARG A 76 -1.24 3.17 -26.02
CA ARG A 76 0.16 2.67 -25.98
C ARG A 76 1.02 3.42 -24.96
N ALA A 77 0.95 4.76 -24.95
CA ALA A 77 1.72 5.58 -24.03
C ALA A 77 1.30 5.40 -22.57
N GLY A 78 0.00 5.18 -22.32
CA GLY A 78 -0.53 4.83 -21.01
C GLY A 78 -0.01 3.47 -20.53
N ALA A 79 -0.04 2.45 -21.39
CA ALA A 79 0.48 1.13 -21.08
C ALA A 79 1.98 1.17 -20.78
N TYR A 80 2.78 1.81 -21.65
CA TYR A 80 4.22 1.98 -21.43
C TYR A 80 4.49 2.66 -20.09
N LYS A 81 3.90 3.83 -19.83
CA LYS A 81 4.12 4.57 -18.58
C LYS A 81 3.71 3.77 -17.34
N ARG A 82 2.66 2.95 -17.43
CA ARG A 82 2.13 2.19 -16.29
C ARG A 82 3.00 0.98 -15.94
N PHE A 83 3.60 0.33 -16.93
CA PHE A 83 4.22 -0.99 -16.75
C PHE A 83 5.72 -1.05 -17.08
N SER A 84 6.31 -0.05 -17.74
CA SER A 84 7.72 -0.11 -18.13
C SER A 84 8.68 -0.10 -16.94
N SER A 85 8.33 0.59 -15.84
CA SER A 85 9.24 0.83 -14.71
C SER A 85 9.66 -0.40 -13.93
N LYS A 86 8.91 -1.51 -13.98
CA LYS A 86 9.25 -2.77 -13.29
C LYS A 86 9.77 -3.85 -14.23
N ILE A 87 9.38 -3.84 -15.51
CA ILE A 87 9.82 -4.85 -16.47
C ILE A 87 11.32 -4.76 -16.74
N ASP A 88 11.89 -3.55 -16.69
CA ASP A 88 13.33 -3.35 -16.89
C ASP A 88 14.17 -3.86 -15.70
N GLU A 89 13.60 -4.02 -14.49
CA GLU A 89 14.31 -4.55 -13.30
C GLU A 89 14.38 -6.09 -13.30
N ASP A 90 13.39 -6.79 -13.86
CA ASP A 90 13.34 -8.27 -13.88
C ASP A 90 14.09 -8.91 -15.06
N ILE A 91 14.50 -8.11 -16.06
CA ILE A 91 15.20 -8.57 -17.27
C ILE A 91 16.72 -8.22 -17.23
N ALA A 92 17.19 -7.53 -16.19
CA ALA A 92 18.60 -7.17 -15.97
C ALA A 92 19.33 -8.17 -15.06
#